data_AF-A0A3Q2H5K1-F1
#
_entry.id   AF-A0A3Q2H5K1-F1
#
_cell.length_a   1.000
_cell.length_b   1.000
_cell.length_c   1.000
_cell.angle_alpha   90.00
_cell.angle_beta   90.00
_cell.angle_gamma   90.00
#
_symmetry.space_group_name_H-M   'P 1'
#
loop_
_entity.id
_entity.type
_entity.pdbx_description
1 polymer ?
#
loop_
_entity_poly.entity_id
_entity_poly.type
_entity_poly.pdbx_seq_one_letter_code
_entity_poly.pdbx_strand_id
1 'polypeptide(L)'
;MPGVSARGLSYEERRQLAVNLTRVLALYRSILDAYIILVKKLSDLTGCTQVVDVGSGQGHLSRFMSLGLGLMVKSIEGDQRLVERAQRLDQELLQALEKEEKRNAQVCAAGATAGRVGPPAAAESGCPSGPPGPGEPCGDFLQPGPAAGPTGGDTDSAGPAALPSGAGLPC
;
A
#
# COMPACT_ATOMS: atom_id res chain seq x y z
N MET A 1 -16.45 3.37 -31.54
CA MET A 1 -15.18 2.90 -32.14
C MET A 1 -15.42 1.59 -32.88
N PRO A 2 -15.17 1.48 -34.20
CA PRO A 2 -15.19 0.20 -34.89
C PRO A 2 -14.12 -0.72 -34.29
N GLY A 3 -14.47 -1.98 -34.00
CA GLY A 3 -13.50 -2.96 -33.51
C GLY A 3 -12.52 -3.34 -34.62
N VAL A 4 -11.21 -3.27 -34.34
CA VAL A 4 -10.19 -3.80 -35.27
C VAL A 4 -10.34 -5.32 -35.30
N SER A 5 -10.81 -5.86 -36.41
CA SER A 5 -11.01 -7.30 -36.58
C SER A 5 -9.71 -7.96 -37.01
N ALA A 6 -9.24 -8.96 -36.25
CA ALA A 6 -8.11 -9.80 -36.67
C ALA A 6 -8.51 -10.83 -37.77
N ARG A 7 -9.74 -10.76 -38.30
CA ARG A 7 -10.20 -11.62 -39.40
C ARG A 7 -9.42 -11.28 -40.67
N GLY A 8 -8.49 -12.16 -41.05
CA GLY A 8 -7.66 -12.03 -42.24
C GLY A 8 -6.16 -12.24 -41.99
N LEU A 9 -5.71 -12.18 -40.73
CA LEU A 9 -4.30 -12.40 -40.39
C LEU A 9 -3.97 -13.88 -40.25
N SER A 10 -2.82 -14.29 -40.80
CA SER A 10 -2.19 -15.59 -40.58
C SER A 10 -1.81 -15.78 -39.11
N TYR A 11 -1.53 -17.03 -38.71
CA TYR A 11 -1.14 -17.35 -37.34
C TYR A 11 0.12 -16.60 -36.89
N GLU A 12 1.14 -16.53 -37.74
CA GLU A 12 2.39 -15.83 -37.44
C GLU A 12 2.17 -14.31 -37.32
N GLU A 13 1.34 -13.70 -38.16
CA GLU A 13 1.01 -12.27 -38.05
C GLU A 13 0.27 -11.97 -36.75
N ARG A 14 -0.66 -12.83 -36.31
CA ARG A 14 -1.34 -12.67 -35.01
C ARG A 14 -0.36 -12.82 -33.85
N ARG A 15 0.58 -13.76 -33.94
CA ARG A 15 1.62 -13.95 -32.92
C ARG A 15 2.54 -12.73 -32.85
N GLN A 16 2.99 -12.23 -33.99
CA GLN A 16 3.84 -11.05 -34.06
C GLN A 16 3.11 -9.80 -33.54
N LEU A 17 1.83 -9.65 -33.87
CA LEU A 17 0.99 -8.58 -33.34
C LEU A 17 0.86 -8.67 -31.82
N ALA A 18 0.65 -9.86 -31.26
CA ALA A 18 0.56 -10.04 -29.80
C ALA A 18 1.88 -9.69 -29.10
N VAL A 19 3.03 -10.08 -29.66
CA VAL A 19 4.35 -9.71 -29.14
C VAL A 19 4.56 -8.20 -29.20
N ASN A 20 4.27 -7.58 -30.34
CA ASN A 20 4.39 -6.13 -30.51
C ASN A 20 3.47 -5.38 -29.55
N LEU A 21 2.21 -5.84 -29.40
CA LEU A 21 1.26 -5.26 -28.47
C LEU A 21 1.77 -5.38 -27.02
N THR A 22 2.28 -6.55 -26.62
CA THR A 22 2.85 -6.75 -25.29
C THR A 22 4.01 -5.79 -25.04
N ARG A 23 4.92 -5.63 -26.03
CA ARG A 23 6.04 -4.70 -25.95
C ARG A 23 5.57 -3.25 -25.80
N VAL A 24 4.58 -2.85 -26.59
CA VAL A 24 3.98 -1.51 -26.52
C VAL A 24 3.32 -1.28 -25.17
N LEU A 25 2.51 -2.23 -24.69
CA LEU A 25 1.86 -2.15 -23.38
C LEU A 25 2.88 -2.07 -22.23
N ALA A 26 4.03 -2.76 -22.34
CA ALA A 26 5.11 -2.66 -21.38
C ALA A 26 5.72 -1.24 -21.31
N LEU A 27 5.81 -0.52 -22.45
CA LEU A 27 6.27 0.87 -22.46
C LEU A 27 5.31 1.81 -21.70
N TYR A 28 4.01 1.51 -21.71
CA TYR A 28 3.03 2.29 -20.95
C TYR A 28 3.01 1.95 -19.45
N ARG A 29 3.61 0.82 -19.02
CA ARG A 29 3.65 0.46 -17.60
C ARG A 29 4.43 1.48 -16.77
N SER A 30 5.59 1.92 -17.25
CA SER A 30 6.39 2.92 -16.54
C SER A 30 5.65 4.24 -16.35
N ILE A 31 4.85 4.65 -17.34
CA ILE A 31 4.04 5.86 -17.27
C ILE A 31 2.91 5.70 -16.24
N LEU A 32 2.21 4.57 -16.26
CA LEU A 32 1.16 4.28 -15.29
C LEU A 32 1.70 4.18 -13.86
N ASP A 33 2.84 3.53 -13.67
CA ASP A 33 3.49 3.39 -12.36
C ASP A 33 3.95 4.76 -11.84
N ALA A 34 4.55 5.59 -12.70
CA ALA A 34 4.95 6.96 -12.35
C ALA A 34 3.74 7.81 -11.97
N TYR A 35 2.62 7.71 -12.69
CA TYR A 35 1.36 8.39 -12.36
C TYR A 35 0.85 7.97 -10.98
N ILE A 36 0.79 6.67 -10.71
CA ILE A 36 0.37 6.10 -9.43
C ILE A 36 1.23 6.63 -8.27
N ILE A 37 2.56 6.61 -8.45
CA ILE A 37 3.51 7.11 -7.45
C ILE A 37 3.28 8.61 -7.20
N LEU A 38 3.08 9.39 -8.25
CA LEU A 38 2.83 10.83 -8.15
C LEU A 38 1.54 11.12 -7.38
N VAL A 39 0.43 10.46 -7.73
CA VAL A 39 -0.87 10.61 -7.05
C VAL A 39 -0.72 10.30 -5.56
N LYS A 40 -0.06 9.20 -5.20
CA LYS A 40 0.15 8.83 -3.79
C LYS A 40 1.00 9.86 -3.05
N LYS A 41 2.13 10.29 -3.63
CA LYS A 41 3.00 11.30 -3.01
C LYS A 41 2.29 12.64 -2.80
N LEU A 42 1.51 13.09 -3.77
CA LEU A 42 0.72 14.32 -3.65
C LEU A 42 -0.37 14.16 -2.59
N SER A 43 -1.05 13.02 -2.54
CA SER A 43 -2.04 12.71 -1.51
C SER A 43 -1.42 12.77 -0.10
N ASP A 44 -0.26 12.15 0.09
CA ASP A 44 0.43 12.13 1.39
C ASP A 44 0.92 13.51 1.80
N LEU A 45 1.43 14.30 0.84
CA LEU A 45 1.93 15.65 1.09
C LEU A 45 0.80 16.63 1.44
N THR A 46 -0.37 16.47 0.84
CA THR A 46 -1.49 17.41 0.95
C THR A 46 -2.56 16.97 1.94
N GLY A 47 -2.57 15.70 2.34
CA GLY A 47 -3.67 15.09 3.10
C GLY A 47 -4.95 14.85 2.27
N CYS A 48 -4.91 15.07 0.95
CA CYS A 48 -6.07 14.87 0.10
C CYS A 48 -6.28 13.38 -0.20
N THR A 49 -7.27 12.75 0.44
CA THR A 49 -7.61 11.34 0.25
C THR A 49 -8.77 11.10 -0.71
N GLN A 50 -9.48 12.15 -1.12
CA GLN A 50 -10.61 12.06 -2.06
C GLN A 50 -10.13 12.38 -3.49
N VAL A 51 -10.44 11.48 -4.43
CA VAL A 51 -10.00 11.59 -5.83
C VAL A 51 -11.21 11.43 -6.76
N VAL A 52 -11.30 12.26 -7.79
CA VAL A 52 -12.28 12.11 -8.87
C VAL A 52 -11.55 11.62 -10.11
N ASP A 53 -11.95 10.45 -10.62
CA ASP A 53 -11.36 9.83 -11.82
C ASP A 53 -12.32 10.00 -13.01
N VAL A 54 -11.97 10.91 -13.93
CA VAL A 54 -12.81 11.27 -15.08
C VAL A 54 -12.39 10.50 -16.32
N GLY A 55 -13.34 9.82 -16.96
CA GLY A 55 -13.05 8.91 -18.09
C GLY A 55 -12.51 7.57 -17.59
N SER A 56 -13.08 7.07 -16.49
CA SER A 56 -12.58 5.87 -15.80
C SER A 56 -12.67 4.59 -16.61
N GLY A 57 -13.45 4.56 -17.69
CA GLY A 57 -13.69 3.39 -18.51
C GLY A 57 -14.22 2.22 -17.68
N GLN A 58 -13.50 1.10 -17.68
CA GLN A 58 -13.86 -0.08 -16.87
C GLN A 58 -13.37 -0.03 -15.42
N GLY A 59 -12.75 1.07 -14.98
CA GLY A 59 -12.36 1.30 -13.58
C GLY A 59 -11.04 0.64 -13.15
N HIS A 60 -10.13 0.30 -14.08
CA HIS A 60 -8.86 -0.37 -13.73
C HIS A 60 -7.99 0.49 -12.80
N LEU A 61 -7.78 1.75 -13.19
CA LEU A 61 -7.00 2.68 -12.38
C LEU A 61 -7.74 3.06 -11.10
N SER A 62 -9.06 3.28 -11.18
CA SER A 62 -9.90 3.61 -10.03
C SER A 62 -9.80 2.54 -8.94
N ARG A 63 -9.90 1.25 -9.30
CA ARG A 63 -9.74 0.13 -8.35
C ARG A 63 -8.35 0.09 -7.73
N PHE A 64 -7.29 0.32 -8.51
CA PHE A 64 -5.93 0.35 -7.98
C PHE A 64 -5.77 1.49 -6.98
N MET A 65 -6.27 2.69 -7.29
CA MET A 65 -6.21 3.83 -6.37
C MET A 65 -7.04 3.58 -5.10
N SER A 66 -8.23 3.00 -5.20
CA SER A 66 -9.06 2.72 -4.02
C SER A 66 -8.50 1.60 -3.15
N LEU A 67 -8.26 0.42 -3.73
CA LEU A 67 -7.90 -0.79 -2.99
C LEU A 67 -6.40 -0.90 -2.73
N GLY A 68 -5.58 -0.43 -3.67
CA GLY A 68 -4.12 -0.49 -3.58
C GLY A 68 -3.49 0.69 -2.83
N LEU A 69 -4.06 1.89 -2.95
CA LEU A 69 -3.53 3.10 -2.30
C LEU A 69 -4.37 3.60 -1.13
N GLY A 70 -5.57 3.05 -0.92
CA GLY A 70 -6.49 3.45 0.16
C GLY A 70 -7.15 4.82 -0.05
N LEU A 71 -7.26 5.28 -1.30
CA LEU A 71 -7.90 6.57 -1.62
C LEU A 71 -9.41 6.40 -1.76
N MET A 72 -10.18 7.41 -1.40
CA MET A 72 -11.61 7.47 -1.68
C MET A 72 -11.83 7.97 -3.11
N VAL A 73 -12.02 7.05 -4.05
CA VAL A 73 -12.18 7.39 -5.47
C VAL A 73 -13.64 7.45 -5.87
N LYS A 74 -14.03 8.51 -6.56
CA LYS A 74 -15.30 8.61 -7.29
C LYS A 74 -15.04 8.66 -8.79
N SER A 75 -15.49 7.63 -9.48
CA SER A 75 -15.29 7.49 -10.93
C SER A 75 -16.44 8.09 -11.73
N ILE A 76 -16.12 8.77 -12.83
CA ILE A 76 -17.07 9.34 -13.77
C ILE A 76 -16.78 8.77 -15.16
N GLU A 77 -17.79 8.18 -15.79
CA GLU A 77 -17.72 7.62 -17.13
C GLU A 77 -19.00 7.98 -17.91
N GLY A 78 -18.85 8.34 -19.19
CA GLY A 78 -19.94 8.77 -20.06
C GLY A 78 -20.61 7.61 -20.81
N ASP A 79 -19.92 6.49 -21.03
CA ASP A 79 -20.51 5.29 -21.63
C ASP A 79 -21.10 4.37 -20.54
N GLN A 80 -22.43 4.29 -20.51
CA GLN A 80 -23.17 3.44 -19.58
C GLN A 80 -22.75 1.97 -19.64
N ARG A 81 -22.35 1.46 -20.81
CA ARG A 81 -21.89 0.06 -20.94
C ARG A 81 -20.57 -0.17 -20.21
N LEU A 82 -19.70 0.84 -20.16
CA LEU A 82 -18.46 0.77 -19.40
C LEU A 82 -18.73 0.89 -17.90
N VAL A 83 -19.67 1.75 -17.50
CA VAL A 83 -20.14 1.88 -16.11
C VAL A 83 -20.65 0.53 -15.59
N GLU A 84 -21.58 -0.12 -16.30
CA GLU A 84 -22.15 -1.42 -15.91
C GLU A 84 -21.07 -2.51 -15.81
N ARG A 85 -20.12 -2.51 -16.76
CA ARG A 85 -18.99 -3.45 -16.73
C ARG A 85 -18.07 -3.18 -15.55
N ALA A 86 -17.75 -1.92 -15.27
CA ALA A 86 -16.93 -1.54 -14.13
C ALA A 86 -17.56 -2.00 -12.81
N GLN A 87 -18.86 -1.72 -12.61
CA GLN A 87 -19.60 -2.14 -11.43
C GLN A 87 -19.62 -3.66 -11.24
N ARG A 88 -19.80 -4.42 -12.33
CA ARG A 88 -19.73 -5.88 -12.26
C ARG A 88 -18.36 -6.37 -11.84
N LEU A 89 -17.30 -5.81 -12.42
CA LEU A 89 -15.92 -6.15 -12.07
C LEU A 89 -15.61 -5.79 -10.61
N ASP A 90 -16.15 -4.69 -10.10
CA ASP A 90 -16.01 -4.30 -8.69
C ASP A 90 -16.68 -5.32 -7.77
N GLN A 91 -17.89 -5.78 -8.10
CA GLN A 91 -18.59 -6.83 -7.35
C GLN A 91 -17.83 -8.17 -7.38
N GLU A 92 -17.38 -8.60 -8.55
CA GLU A 92 -16.59 -9.83 -8.72
C GLU A 92 -15.30 -9.77 -7.90
N LEU A 93 -14.62 -8.62 -7.89
CA LEU A 93 -13.40 -8.43 -7.11
C LEU A 93 -13.67 -8.46 -5.61
N LEU A 94 -14.70 -7.77 -5.12
CA LEU A 94 -15.05 -7.78 -3.70
C LEU A 94 -15.43 -9.18 -3.21
N GLN A 95 -16.19 -9.94 -4.01
CA GLN A 95 -16.52 -11.34 -3.71
C GLN A 95 -15.27 -12.22 -3.67
N ALA A 96 -14.31 -12.01 -4.60
CA ALA A 96 -13.06 -12.75 -4.60
C ALA A 96 -12.23 -12.45 -3.35
N LEU A 97 -12.12 -11.18 -2.95
CA LEU A 97 -11.41 -10.77 -1.74
C LEU A 97 -12.04 -11.36 -0.47
N GLU A 98 -13.37 -11.31 -0.35
CA GLU A 98 -14.09 -11.92 0.78
C GLU A 98 -13.85 -13.44 0.84
N LYS A 99 -13.82 -14.12 -0.31
CA LYS A 99 -13.52 -15.55 -0.39
C LYS A 99 -12.08 -15.86 0.05
N GLU A 100 -11.12 -15.04 -0.33
CA GLU A 100 -9.73 -15.19 0.09
C GLU A 100 -9.57 -14.94 1.60
N GLU A 101 -10.25 -13.93 2.16
CA GLU A 101 -10.24 -13.67 3.60
C GLU A 101 -10.80 -14.86 4.40
N LYS A 102 -11.96 -15.40 3.98
CA LYS A 102 -12.56 -16.60 4.58
C LYS A 102 -11.62 -17.81 4.49
N ARG A 103 -10.93 -17.99 3.36
CA ARG A 103 -9.95 -19.08 3.19
C ARG A 103 -8.77 -18.89 4.16
N ASN A 104 -8.24 -17.67 4.26
CA ASN A 104 -7.12 -17.36 5.15
C ASN A 104 -7.48 -17.61 6.62
N ALA A 105 -8.67 -17.16 7.06
CA ALA A 105 -9.16 -17.41 8.41
C ALA A 105 -9.27 -18.92 8.74
N GLN A 106 -9.71 -19.74 7.79
CA GLN A 106 -9.80 -21.20 7.96
C GLN A 106 -8.41 -21.86 8.05
N VAL A 107 -7.43 -21.38 7.28
CA VAL A 107 -6.04 -21.85 7.36
C VAL A 107 -5.42 -21.51 8.72
N CYS A 108 -5.64 -20.30 9.24
CA CYS A 108 -5.18 -19.90 10.58
C CYS A 108 -5.85 -20.72 11.70
N ALA A 109 -7.14 -21.02 11.59
CA ALA A 109 -7.87 -21.83 12.57
C ALA A 109 -7.40 -23.29 12.61
N ALA A 110 -7.05 -23.88 11.47
CA ALA A 110 -6.53 -25.24 11.39
C ALA A 110 -5.06 -25.36 11.86
N GLY A 111 -4.27 -24.28 11.77
CA GLY A 111 -2.90 -24.25 12.30
C GLY A 111 -2.83 -24.15 13.84
N ALA A 112 -3.84 -23.58 14.48
CA ALA A 112 -3.89 -23.43 15.94
C ALA A 112 -4.21 -24.74 16.69
N THR A 113 -4.89 -25.70 16.04
CA THR A 113 -5.24 -26.99 16.66
C THR A 113 -4.10 -28.02 16.66
N ALA A 114 -3.03 -27.79 15.88
CA ALA A 114 -1.84 -28.63 15.86
C ALA A 114 -0.76 -28.20 16.88
N GLY A 115 -0.98 -27.12 17.64
CA GLY A 115 -0.04 -26.54 18.60
C GLY A 115 -0.25 -26.90 20.07
N ARG A 116 -0.96 -27.99 20.40
CA ARG A 116 -1.14 -28.44 21.80
C ARG A 116 -0.15 -29.55 22.15
N VAL A 117 1.11 -29.20 22.36
CA VAL A 117 1.98 -29.97 23.25
C VAL A 117 1.58 -29.57 24.67
N GLY A 118 0.96 -30.49 25.39
CA GLY A 118 0.52 -30.26 26.78
C GLY A 118 1.70 -29.98 27.71
N PRO A 119 1.46 -29.31 28.85
CA PRO A 119 2.49 -29.15 29.87
C PRO A 119 2.82 -30.50 30.51
N PRO A 120 4.10 -30.82 30.81
CA PRO A 120 4.39 -31.96 31.66
C PRO A 120 3.95 -31.66 33.10
N ALA A 121 3.16 -32.57 33.66
CA ALA A 121 2.73 -32.55 35.05
C ALA A 121 3.90 -32.83 36.00
N ALA A 122 3.91 -32.10 37.12
CA ALA A 122 4.88 -32.19 38.20
C ALA A 122 4.77 -33.51 38.99
N ALA A 123 5.92 -33.98 39.47
CA ALA A 123 6.02 -34.85 40.65
C ALA A 123 6.80 -34.08 41.73
N GLU A 124 6.21 -33.95 42.92
CA GLU A 124 6.77 -33.22 44.07
C GLU A 124 7.59 -34.14 44.99
N SER A 125 8.63 -33.61 45.65
CA SER A 125 8.61 -33.32 47.10
C SER A 125 10.02 -33.18 47.72
N GLY A 126 10.20 -32.14 48.54
CA GLY A 126 11.14 -32.12 49.66
C GLY A 126 12.31 -31.11 49.60
N CYS A 127 12.22 -30.01 50.33
CA CYS A 127 13.37 -29.22 50.81
C CYS A 127 13.55 -29.43 52.33
N PRO A 128 14.75 -29.22 52.92
CA PRO A 128 14.99 -27.92 53.55
C PRO A 128 16.45 -27.36 53.54
N SER A 129 16.54 -26.03 53.42
CA SER A 129 17.34 -25.01 54.15
C SER A 129 18.85 -25.13 54.51
N GLY A 130 19.69 -24.31 53.82
CA GLY A 130 20.83 -23.44 54.26
C GLY A 130 22.11 -24.03 54.92
N PRO A 131 23.22 -23.26 55.18
CA PRO A 131 23.68 -21.92 54.73
C PRO A 131 25.21 -21.92 54.25
N PRO A 132 26.08 -20.91 54.51
CA PRO A 132 26.42 -19.71 53.70
C PRO A 132 27.91 -19.62 53.22
N GLY A 133 28.26 -18.68 52.33
CA GLY A 133 29.65 -18.19 52.20
C GLY A 133 30.03 -17.46 50.89
N PRO A 134 31.05 -16.56 50.90
CA PRO A 134 31.04 -15.30 50.15
C PRO A 134 32.04 -15.22 48.98
N GLY A 135 31.83 -14.29 48.04
CA GLY A 135 32.84 -13.89 47.07
C GLY A 135 32.30 -13.16 45.83
N GLU A 136 32.23 -11.84 45.90
CA GLU A 136 32.30 -10.92 44.73
C GLU A 136 33.66 -11.06 44.00
N PRO A 137 33.94 -10.31 42.91
CA PRO A 137 33.14 -9.98 41.73
C PRO A 137 33.98 -10.20 40.44
N CYS A 138 33.43 -9.96 39.25
CA CYS A 138 34.11 -9.47 38.02
C CYS A 138 33.01 -9.39 36.95
N GLY A 139 32.56 -8.19 36.55
CA GLY A 139 33.21 -7.41 35.49
C GLY A 139 32.66 -7.88 34.13
N ASP A 140 32.06 -7.08 33.25
CA ASP A 140 32.02 -5.64 33.13
C ASP A 140 30.72 -5.22 32.44
N PHE A 141 30.15 -4.15 32.96
CA PHE A 141 29.21 -3.25 32.31
C PHE A 141 29.78 -2.74 30.99
N LEU A 142 28.98 -2.68 29.92
CA LEU A 142 28.99 -1.53 29.00
C LEU A 142 27.62 -1.33 28.33
N GLN A 143 26.76 -0.58 29.02
CA GLN A 143 25.95 0.54 28.51
C GLN A 143 25.73 1.48 29.72
N PRO A 144 25.37 2.78 29.60
CA PRO A 144 24.95 3.57 28.42
C PRO A 144 25.56 5.01 28.37
N GLY A 145 25.19 5.82 27.36
CA GLY A 145 25.03 7.27 27.60
C GLY A 145 25.30 8.25 26.44
N PRO A 146 24.44 9.28 26.23
CA PRO A 146 24.58 10.34 25.22
C PRO A 146 25.37 11.56 25.75
N ALA A 147 25.77 12.48 24.87
CA ALA A 147 26.30 13.79 25.27
C ALA A 147 25.88 14.91 24.31
N ALA A 148 25.50 16.04 24.91
CA ALA A 148 25.06 17.29 24.31
C ALA A 148 26.23 18.17 23.80
N GLY A 149 25.91 19.23 23.02
CA GLY A 149 26.83 20.27 22.49
C GLY A 149 27.44 21.20 23.56
N PRO A 150 27.85 22.48 23.28
CA PRO A 150 27.62 23.34 22.10
C PRO A 150 28.85 24.17 21.62
N THR A 151 28.68 24.96 20.55
CA THR A 151 29.34 26.26 20.16
C THR A 151 29.06 26.46 18.66
N GLY A 152 28.68 27.59 18.06
CA GLY A 152 28.60 29.01 18.40
C GLY A 152 28.90 29.76 17.10
N GLY A 153 28.01 30.61 16.59
CA GLY A 153 28.26 31.40 15.38
C GLY A 153 27.00 32.01 14.76
N ASP A 154 26.75 33.29 15.10
CA ASP A 154 25.68 34.14 14.58
C ASP A 154 25.93 34.61 13.14
N THR A 155 24.88 34.71 12.32
CA THR A 155 24.68 35.86 11.42
C THR A 155 23.22 35.96 10.96
N ASP A 156 22.58 36.97 11.52
CA ASP A 156 21.44 37.80 11.11
C ASP A 156 20.52 37.49 9.90
N SER A 157 19.22 37.68 10.22
CA SER A 157 18.20 38.46 9.50
C SER A 157 17.49 37.89 8.26
N ALA A 158 16.20 37.52 8.44
CA ALA A 158 15.04 38.34 8.04
C ALA A 158 13.71 37.55 8.21
N GLY A 159 12.75 38.16 8.91
CA GLY A 159 11.38 37.67 9.08
C GLY A 159 10.43 37.95 7.89
N PRO A 160 9.13 37.62 8.02
CA PRO A 160 8.27 37.25 6.90
C PRO A 160 7.56 38.44 6.25
N ALA A 161 7.36 38.38 4.94
CA ALA A 161 6.51 39.32 4.21
C ALA A 161 5.10 38.72 3.99
N ALA A 162 4.11 39.44 4.50
CA ALA A 162 2.69 39.18 4.37
C ALA A 162 2.16 39.46 2.94
N LEU A 163 1.00 38.87 2.67
CA LEU A 163 0.17 38.98 1.46
C LEU A 163 -0.22 40.43 1.12
N PRO A 164 -0.46 40.74 -0.17
CA PRO A 164 -1.44 41.75 -0.56
C PRO A 164 -2.74 41.12 -1.07
N SER A 165 -3.84 41.59 -0.48
CA SER A 165 -5.23 41.41 -0.90
C SER A 165 -5.51 42.04 -2.27
N GLY A 166 -6.39 41.38 -3.03
CA GLY A 166 -7.38 42.07 -3.87
C GLY A 166 -7.01 42.31 -5.34
N ALA A 167 -7.60 41.50 -6.21
CA ALA A 167 -8.04 41.96 -7.54
C ALA A 167 -9.34 41.22 -7.88
N GLY A 168 -10.42 41.99 -8.02
CA GLY A 168 -11.77 41.49 -8.26
C GLY A 168 -11.95 40.92 -9.67
N LEU A 169 -12.91 40.01 -9.78
CA LEU A 169 -13.43 39.47 -11.02
C LEU A 169 -14.39 40.49 -11.66
N PRO A 170 -14.33 40.73 -12.98
CA PRO A 170 -15.38 41.44 -13.69
C PRO A 170 -16.58 40.51 -13.96
N CYS A 171 -17.77 41.12 -13.94
CA CYS A 171 -19.10 40.54 -14.05
C CYS A 171 -19.39 39.78 -15.35
#